data_AF-A0A9X4DZL7-F1
#
_entry.id   AF-A0A9X4DZL7-F1
#
_cell.length_a   1.000
_cell.length_b   1.000
_cell.length_c   1.000
_cell.angle_alpha   90.00
_cell.angle_beta   90.00
_cell.angle_gamma   90.00
#
_symmetry.space_group_name_H-M   'P 1'
#
loop_
_entity.id
_entity.type
_entity.pdbx_description
1 polymer ?
#
loop_
_entity_poly.entity_id
_entity_poly.type
_entity_poly.pdbx_seq_one_letter_code
_entity_poly.pdbx_strand_id
1 'polypeptide(L)'
;MAIAALKGDVDNLGTIFQQGLQAPTFAKMAALSRQMNHFFSLWLPAYCAEHYPNIYTVFAGGDDFFLIGPWLQTQKLAAAMRQAFGHYVAGNAQISFSAGISITKPSLPLGRLAAGAEEALDAAKSFVHRQYGQKNSICVYGTGVSWHEWPEIEAAAGRIGELKEAYGLSSGFIYDMLQFCRAAGEERKGNIAAGMWRSRLAYRIRRYVNDNKCISSKNNAYAQLTEAFYQNGIERLEAKYRIPLFNHFYLLRAK
;
A
#
# COMPACT_ATOMS: atom_id res chain seq x y z
N MET A 1 6.39 9.49 16.84
CA MET A 1 5.74 8.35 16.18
C MET A 1 4.64 8.87 15.24
N ALA A 2 4.54 8.40 14.00
CA ALA A 2 3.52 8.86 13.05
C ALA A 2 2.22 8.07 13.20
N ILE A 3 1.08 8.71 12.91
CA ILE A 3 -0.26 8.12 12.95
C ILE A 3 -0.77 7.99 11.51
N ALA A 4 -1.53 6.94 11.23
CA ALA A 4 -2.29 6.79 10.00
C ALA A 4 -3.79 6.91 10.28
N ALA A 5 -4.47 7.58 9.37
CA ALA A 5 -5.92 7.52 9.21
C ALA A 5 -6.21 6.66 7.97
N LEU A 6 -6.98 5.59 8.16
CA LEU A 6 -7.42 4.66 7.13
C LEU A 6 -8.92 4.87 6.92
N LYS A 7 -9.31 5.17 5.69
CA LYS A 7 -10.71 5.17 5.27
C LYS A 7 -10.90 4.18 4.12
N GLY A 8 -12.04 3.52 4.05
CA GLY A 8 -12.40 2.73 2.88
C GLY A 8 -13.90 2.55 2.72
N ASP A 9 -14.24 2.01 1.55
CA ASP A 9 -15.60 1.93 1.06
C ASP A 9 -15.73 0.78 0.04
N VAL A 10 -16.84 0.03 0.09
CA VAL A 10 -17.11 -1.08 -0.84
C VAL A 10 -17.36 -0.55 -2.26
N ASP A 11 -16.69 -1.17 -3.21
CA ASP A 11 -16.78 -0.77 -4.61
C ASP A 11 -18.11 -1.21 -5.22
N ASN A 12 -18.76 -0.30 -5.93
CA ASN A 12 -19.93 -0.58 -6.76
C ASN A 12 -21.12 -1.17 -5.98
N LEU A 13 -21.29 -0.82 -4.70
CA LEU A 13 -22.35 -1.35 -3.86
C LEU A 13 -23.74 -1.21 -4.52
N GLY A 14 -24.06 -0.04 -5.07
CA GLY A 14 -25.32 0.18 -5.79
C GLY A 14 -25.55 -0.81 -6.93
N THR A 15 -24.53 -1.10 -7.73
CA THR A 15 -24.59 -2.09 -8.82
C THR A 15 -24.77 -3.51 -8.27
N ILE A 16 -24.09 -3.86 -7.18
CA ILE A 16 -24.21 -5.17 -6.52
C ILE A 16 -25.66 -5.39 -6.07
N PHE A 17 -26.31 -4.38 -5.48
CA PHE A 17 -27.72 -4.50 -5.07
C PHE A 17 -28.69 -4.57 -6.26
N GLN A 18 -28.43 -3.82 -7.33
CA GLN A 18 -29.33 -3.76 -8.49
C GLN A 18 -29.22 -4.99 -9.40
N GLN A 19 -28.01 -5.50 -9.61
CA GLN A 19 -27.70 -6.50 -10.64
C GLN A 19 -27.10 -7.80 -10.09
N GLY A 20 -26.64 -7.80 -8.83
CA GLY A 20 -25.97 -8.96 -8.22
C GLY A 20 -26.92 -10.04 -7.70
N LEU A 21 -28.24 -9.77 -7.63
CA LEU A 21 -29.24 -10.71 -7.14
C LEU A 21 -30.16 -11.20 -8.26
N GLN A 22 -30.12 -12.49 -8.57
CA GLN A 22 -31.11 -13.11 -9.43
C GLN A 22 -32.47 -13.15 -8.71
N ALA A 23 -33.50 -12.59 -9.35
CA ALA A 23 -34.84 -12.40 -8.78
C ALA A 23 -34.79 -11.69 -7.40
N PRO A 24 -34.49 -10.38 -7.38
CA PRO A 24 -34.33 -9.62 -6.14
C PRO A 24 -35.65 -9.58 -5.37
N THR A 25 -35.58 -9.88 -4.06
CA THR A 25 -36.70 -9.72 -3.12
C THR A 25 -36.23 -8.87 -1.95
N PHE A 26 -37.16 -8.25 -1.23
CA PHE A 26 -36.83 -7.47 -0.03
C PHE A 26 -36.00 -8.29 0.98
N ALA A 27 -36.37 -9.57 1.19
CA ALA A 27 -35.64 -10.47 2.07
C ALA A 27 -34.18 -10.71 1.61
N LYS A 28 -33.95 -10.92 0.30
CA LYS A 28 -32.59 -11.11 -0.26
C LYS A 28 -31.76 -9.83 -0.15
N MET A 29 -32.36 -8.66 -0.44
CA MET A 29 -31.67 -7.36 -0.30
C MET A 29 -31.30 -7.09 1.16
N ALA A 30 -32.23 -7.32 2.10
CA ALA A 30 -31.97 -7.17 3.53
C ALA A 30 -30.89 -8.15 4.02
N ALA A 31 -30.89 -9.39 3.52
CA ALA A 31 -29.84 -10.36 3.85
C ALA A 31 -28.47 -9.91 3.34
N LEU A 32 -28.37 -9.46 2.09
CA LEU A 32 -27.11 -8.95 1.53
C LEU A 32 -26.59 -7.74 2.31
N SER A 33 -27.46 -6.77 2.62
CA SER A 33 -27.10 -5.60 3.44
C SER A 33 -26.59 -6.00 4.83
N ARG A 34 -27.26 -6.94 5.51
CA ARG A 34 -26.79 -7.45 6.80
C ARG A 34 -25.42 -8.13 6.69
N GLN A 35 -25.21 -8.96 5.66
CA GLN A 35 -23.92 -9.64 5.47
C GLN A 35 -22.79 -8.64 5.21
N MET A 36 -23.01 -7.64 4.35
CA MET A 36 -22.00 -6.60 4.12
C MET A 36 -21.67 -5.86 5.42
N ASN A 37 -22.71 -5.43 6.14
CA ASN A 37 -22.53 -4.77 7.43
C ASN A 37 -21.80 -5.66 8.46
N HIS A 38 -22.10 -6.97 8.53
CA HIS A 38 -21.48 -7.88 9.50
C HIS A 38 -19.96 -7.93 9.36
N PHE A 39 -19.42 -7.86 8.14
CA PHE A 39 -17.98 -7.86 7.95
C PHE A 39 -17.33 -6.65 8.64
N PHE A 40 -17.83 -5.44 8.38
CA PHE A 40 -17.24 -4.22 8.92
C PHE A 40 -17.63 -3.94 10.38
N SER A 41 -18.83 -4.33 10.82
CA SER A 41 -19.31 -4.04 12.17
C SER A 41 -18.98 -5.12 13.21
N LEU A 42 -18.71 -6.37 12.78
CA LEU A 42 -18.39 -7.48 13.69
C LEU A 42 -16.97 -7.99 13.49
N TRP A 43 -16.64 -8.44 12.27
CA TRP A 43 -15.35 -9.06 12.01
C TRP A 43 -14.19 -8.07 12.19
N LEU A 44 -14.30 -6.86 11.60
CA LEU A 44 -13.22 -5.87 11.66
C LEU A 44 -12.90 -5.42 13.10
N PRO A 45 -13.86 -5.03 13.96
CA PRO A 45 -13.57 -4.69 15.35
C PRO A 45 -12.98 -5.86 16.15
N ALA A 46 -13.49 -7.08 15.97
CA ALA A 46 -12.98 -8.26 16.64
C ALA A 46 -11.52 -8.56 16.23
N TYR A 47 -11.24 -8.50 14.93
CA TYR A 47 -9.89 -8.71 14.39
C TYR A 47 -8.91 -7.64 14.85
N CYS A 48 -9.34 -6.37 14.93
CA CYS A 48 -8.55 -5.29 15.50
C CYS A 48 -8.26 -5.52 16.98
N ALA A 49 -9.24 -5.93 17.79
CA ALA A 49 -9.06 -6.18 19.22
C ALA A 49 -8.02 -7.28 19.50
N GLU A 50 -7.99 -8.32 18.67
CA GLU A 50 -7.06 -9.45 18.81
C GLU A 50 -5.65 -9.13 18.29
N HIS A 51 -5.52 -8.53 17.10
CA HIS A 51 -4.23 -8.40 16.41
C HIS A 51 -3.65 -6.98 16.39
N TYR A 52 -4.49 -5.96 16.53
CA TYR A 52 -4.10 -4.56 16.39
C TYR A 52 -4.76 -3.67 17.46
N PRO A 53 -4.55 -3.95 18.77
CA PRO A 53 -5.27 -3.28 19.86
C PRO A 53 -5.01 -1.77 19.97
N ASN A 54 -3.97 -1.27 19.29
CA ASN A 54 -3.63 0.15 19.22
C ASN A 54 -4.32 0.91 18.07
N ILE A 55 -5.17 0.23 17.29
CA ILE A 55 -5.97 0.86 16.24
C ILE A 55 -7.35 1.19 16.80
N TYR A 56 -7.68 2.48 16.79
CA TYR A 56 -8.97 3.01 17.18
C TYR A 56 -9.93 3.03 15.99
N THR A 57 -11.07 2.35 16.13
CA THR A 57 -12.15 2.40 15.13
C THR A 57 -13.03 3.60 15.44
N VAL A 58 -13.05 4.61 14.55
CA VAL A 58 -13.92 5.78 14.69
C VAL A 58 -15.35 5.40 14.28
N PHE A 59 -15.48 4.71 13.14
CA PHE A 59 -16.71 4.03 12.72
C PHE A 59 -16.35 2.87 11.78
N ALA A 60 -17.20 1.85 11.76
CA ALA A 60 -17.16 0.76 10.78
C ALA A 60 -18.55 0.13 10.70
N GLY A 61 -19.20 0.21 9.54
CA GLY A 61 -20.57 -0.27 9.38
C GLY A 61 -21.08 -0.10 7.96
N GLY A 62 -22.06 -0.93 7.59
CA GLY A 62 -22.57 -0.98 6.23
C GLY A 62 -21.48 -1.38 5.25
N ASP A 63 -21.00 -0.40 4.49
CA ASP A 63 -19.99 -0.49 3.45
C ASP A 63 -18.76 0.39 3.70
N ASP A 64 -18.77 1.25 4.73
CA ASP A 64 -17.71 2.20 5.02
C ASP A 64 -17.01 1.95 6.36
N PHE A 65 -15.77 2.42 6.45
CA PHE A 65 -14.99 2.34 7.69
C PHE A 65 -13.97 3.46 7.79
N PHE A 66 -13.67 3.87 9.02
CA PHE A 66 -12.64 4.84 9.34
C PHE A 66 -11.92 4.47 10.65
N LEU A 67 -10.61 4.26 10.54
CA LEU A 67 -9.74 3.84 11.64
C LEU A 67 -8.52 4.74 11.78
N ILE A 68 -8.00 4.86 13.00
CA ILE A 68 -6.82 5.66 13.32
C ILE A 68 -5.86 4.81 14.14
N GLY A 69 -4.58 4.78 13.79
CA GLY A 69 -3.60 4.02 14.58
C GLY A 69 -2.16 4.18 14.14
N PRO A 70 -1.24 3.36 14.68
CA PRO A 70 0.16 3.35 14.28
C PRO A 70 0.31 3.03 12.79
N TRP A 71 1.01 3.90 12.05
CA TRP A 71 0.98 3.87 10.58
C TRP A 71 1.28 2.51 9.93
N LEU A 72 2.27 1.79 10.46
CA LEU A 72 2.68 0.49 9.91
C LEU A 72 1.66 -0.60 10.23
N GLN A 73 1.09 -0.57 11.44
CA GLN A 73 0.03 -1.51 11.83
C GLN A 73 -1.23 -1.27 10.98
N THR A 74 -1.58 -0.01 10.73
CA THR A 74 -2.71 0.35 9.86
C THR A 74 -2.52 -0.14 8.42
N GLN A 75 -1.32 -0.03 7.84
CA GLN A 75 -1.04 -0.60 6.51
C GLN A 75 -1.21 -2.13 6.50
N LYS A 76 -0.67 -2.83 7.52
CA LYS A 76 -0.81 -4.30 7.64
C LYS A 76 -2.25 -4.74 7.85
N LEU A 77 -3.01 -4.00 8.68
CA LEU A 77 -4.44 -4.24 8.86
C LEU A 77 -5.19 -4.12 7.54
N ALA A 78 -4.92 -3.08 6.74
CA ALA A 78 -5.60 -2.88 5.47
C ALA A 78 -5.36 -4.07 4.50
N ALA A 79 -4.13 -4.59 4.46
CA ALA A 79 -3.78 -5.78 3.69
C ALA A 79 -4.52 -7.03 4.17
N ALA A 80 -4.49 -7.29 5.49
CA ALA A 80 -5.18 -8.43 6.10
C ALA A 80 -6.70 -8.38 5.88
N MET A 81 -7.30 -7.19 6.03
CA MET A 81 -8.70 -6.94 5.76
C MET A 81 -9.07 -7.20 4.30
N ARG A 82 -8.22 -6.85 3.33
CA ARG A 82 -8.46 -7.15 1.91
C ARG A 82 -8.49 -8.65 1.64
N GLN A 83 -7.57 -9.40 2.25
CA GLN A 83 -7.52 -10.86 2.12
C GLN A 83 -8.76 -11.50 2.77
N ALA A 84 -9.08 -11.12 4.01
CA ALA A 84 -10.24 -11.64 4.73
C ALA A 84 -11.56 -11.30 4.03
N PHE A 85 -11.71 -10.07 3.51
CA PHE A 85 -12.89 -9.68 2.73
C PHE A 85 -13.01 -10.50 1.45
N GLY A 86 -11.89 -10.73 0.76
CA GLY A 86 -11.85 -11.59 -0.42
C GLY A 86 -12.35 -13.00 -0.14
N HIS A 87 -11.99 -13.57 1.02
CA HIS A 87 -12.54 -14.85 1.48
C HIS A 87 -14.03 -14.77 1.84
N TYR A 88 -14.43 -13.71 2.56
CA TYR A 88 -15.81 -13.47 2.99
C TYR A 88 -16.79 -13.42 1.81
N VAL A 89 -16.38 -12.82 0.69
CA VAL A 89 -17.17 -12.73 -0.55
C VAL A 89 -16.95 -13.91 -1.50
N ALA A 90 -16.38 -15.02 -1.01
CA ALA A 90 -16.09 -16.24 -1.77
C ALA A 90 -15.24 -16.02 -3.04
N GLY A 91 -14.29 -15.07 -3.00
CA GLY A 91 -13.43 -14.75 -4.13
C GLY A 91 -14.13 -14.04 -5.29
N ASN A 92 -15.34 -13.49 -5.08
CA ASN A 92 -16.07 -12.78 -6.12
C ASN A 92 -15.34 -11.48 -6.52
N ALA A 93 -14.77 -11.46 -7.72
CA ALA A 93 -14.03 -10.31 -8.25
C ALA A 93 -14.89 -9.06 -8.47
N GLN A 94 -16.22 -9.18 -8.49
CA GLN A 94 -17.13 -8.04 -8.61
C GLN A 94 -17.39 -7.33 -7.28
N ILE A 95 -16.98 -7.94 -6.15
CA ILE A 95 -17.16 -7.39 -4.81
C ILE A 95 -15.77 -7.14 -4.21
N SER A 96 -15.39 -5.87 -4.15
CA SER A 96 -14.13 -5.40 -3.59
C SER A 96 -14.37 -4.14 -2.77
N PHE A 97 -13.32 -3.61 -2.15
CA PHE A 97 -13.35 -2.28 -1.56
C PHE A 97 -12.10 -1.51 -1.97
N SER A 98 -12.22 -0.18 -1.99
CA SER A 98 -11.09 0.72 -2.13
C SER A 98 -10.76 1.37 -0.79
N ALA A 99 -9.49 1.68 -0.56
CA ALA A 99 -9.04 2.27 0.70
C ALA A 99 -8.01 3.39 0.50
N GLY A 100 -8.05 4.39 1.37
CA GLY A 100 -7.08 5.47 1.44
C GLY A 100 -6.39 5.50 2.80
N ILE A 101 -5.06 5.61 2.81
CA ILE A 101 -4.27 5.81 4.02
C ILE A 101 -3.55 7.15 3.94
N SER A 102 -3.87 8.01 4.91
CA SER A 102 -3.16 9.28 5.13
C SER A 102 -2.29 9.17 6.38
N ILE A 103 -1.00 9.49 6.24
CA ILE A 103 -0.02 9.41 7.32
C ILE A 103 0.39 10.82 7.74
N THR A 104 0.27 11.10 9.03
CA THR A 104 0.43 12.45 9.57
C THR A 104 1.20 12.42 10.90
N LYS A 105 1.54 13.61 11.39
CA LYS A 105 2.08 13.79 12.74
C LYS A 105 0.92 13.76 13.76
N PRO A 106 1.14 13.28 15.01
CA PRO A 106 0.07 13.14 16.00
C PRO A 106 -0.72 14.40 16.36
N SER A 107 -0.16 15.59 16.13
CA SER A 107 -0.75 16.87 16.53
C SER A 107 -1.85 17.39 15.59
N LEU A 108 -2.24 16.62 14.57
CA LEU A 108 -3.22 17.07 13.59
C LEU A 108 -4.65 16.85 14.12
N PRO A 109 -5.55 17.86 14.04
CA PRO A 109 -6.95 17.69 14.45
C PRO A 109 -7.67 16.60 13.65
N LEU A 110 -8.64 15.92 14.28
CA LEU A 110 -9.40 14.81 13.69
C LEU A 110 -10.01 15.17 12.33
N GLY A 111 -10.59 16.36 12.18
CA GLY A 111 -11.18 16.79 10.91
C GLY A 111 -10.18 16.84 9.75
N ARG A 112 -8.91 17.21 10.02
CA ARG A 112 -7.84 17.20 9.02
C ARG A 112 -7.36 15.79 8.69
N LEU A 113 -7.36 14.88 9.68
CA LEU A 113 -7.05 13.46 9.46
C LEU A 113 -8.11 12.81 8.55
N ALA A 114 -9.39 13.06 8.84
CA ALA A 114 -10.50 12.56 8.06
C ALA A 114 -10.44 13.08 6.61
N ALA A 115 -10.24 14.39 6.42
CA ALA A 115 -10.10 14.98 5.09
C ALA A 115 -8.93 14.36 4.29
N GLY A 116 -7.77 14.18 4.92
CA GLY A 116 -6.63 13.55 4.25
C GLY A 116 -6.86 12.09 3.88
N ALA A 117 -7.62 11.34 4.69
CA ALA A 117 -7.98 9.96 4.37
C ALA A 117 -9.06 9.87 3.27
N GLU A 118 -9.98 10.83 3.23
CA GLU A 118 -10.96 10.99 2.14
C GLU A 118 -10.25 11.24 0.82
N GLU A 119 -9.35 12.23 0.76
CA GLU A 119 -8.56 12.53 -0.43
C GLU A 119 -7.77 11.31 -0.92
N ALA A 120 -7.23 10.51 0.01
CA ALA A 120 -6.55 9.26 -0.32
C ALA A 120 -7.54 8.21 -0.87
N LEU A 121 -8.73 8.08 -0.29
CA LEU A 121 -9.76 7.14 -0.76
C LEU A 121 -10.25 7.52 -2.16
N ASP A 122 -10.49 8.80 -2.42
CA ASP A 122 -10.84 9.33 -3.73
C ASP A 122 -9.74 9.01 -4.75
N ALA A 123 -8.48 9.26 -4.40
CA ALA A 123 -7.34 8.90 -5.25
C ALA A 123 -7.25 7.38 -5.51
N ALA A 124 -7.62 6.54 -4.54
CA ALA A 124 -7.70 5.09 -4.74
C ALA A 124 -8.82 4.74 -5.74
N LYS A 125 -10.03 5.27 -5.54
CA LYS A 125 -11.18 5.02 -6.42
C LYS A 125 -10.96 5.57 -7.84
N SER A 126 -10.22 6.65 -8.00
CA SER A 126 -9.86 7.23 -9.30
C SER A 126 -8.65 6.57 -9.96
N PHE A 127 -7.90 5.72 -9.23
CA PHE A 127 -6.77 5.00 -9.80
C PHE A 127 -7.25 3.98 -10.83
N VAL A 128 -6.66 4.05 -12.04
CA VAL A 128 -6.93 3.12 -13.14
C VAL A 128 -5.70 2.26 -13.37
N HIS A 129 -5.82 0.97 -13.06
CA HIS A 129 -4.81 -0.03 -13.38
C HIS A 129 -4.99 -0.53 -14.81
N ARG A 130 -3.88 -0.71 -15.54
CA ARG A 130 -3.90 -1.15 -16.96
C ARG A 130 -4.59 -2.50 -17.16
N GLN A 131 -4.42 -3.43 -16.21
CA GLN A 131 -4.94 -4.80 -16.29
C GLN A 131 -6.21 -5.01 -15.46
N TYR A 132 -6.37 -4.30 -14.34
CA TYR A 132 -7.41 -4.58 -13.34
C TYR A 132 -8.51 -3.51 -13.33
N GLY A 133 -8.41 -2.51 -14.20
CA GLY A 133 -9.37 -1.43 -14.30
C GLY A 133 -9.31 -0.48 -13.11
N GLN A 134 -10.45 0.14 -12.81
CA GLN A 134 -10.61 1.13 -11.75
C GLN A 134 -11.12 0.48 -10.46
N LYS A 135 -10.81 1.09 -9.30
CA LYS A 135 -11.18 0.60 -7.95
C LYS A 135 -10.42 -0.68 -7.56
N ASN A 136 -10.89 -1.40 -6.53
CA ASN A 136 -10.17 -2.53 -5.93
C ASN A 136 -8.69 -2.17 -5.69
N SER A 137 -8.50 -1.02 -5.04
CA SER A 137 -7.21 -0.35 -4.93
C SER A 137 -7.03 0.28 -3.56
N ILE A 138 -5.78 0.56 -3.23
CA ILE A 138 -5.37 1.29 -2.06
C ILE A 138 -4.52 2.49 -2.47
N CYS A 139 -4.72 3.63 -1.82
CA CYS A 139 -3.83 4.77 -1.92
C CYS A 139 -3.01 4.95 -0.64
N VAL A 140 -1.69 4.95 -0.76
CA VAL A 140 -0.77 5.25 0.35
C VAL A 140 0.31 6.22 -0.13
N TYR A 141 0.61 7.25 0.69
CA TYR A 141 1.56 8.32 0.33
C TYR A 141 1.21 9.04 -0.98
N GLY A 142 -0.09 9.11 -1.32
CA GLY A 142 -0.58 9.64 -2.59
C GLY A 142 -0.30 8.73 -3.80
N THR A 143 -0.02 7.44 -3.59
CA THR A 143 0.19 6.45 -4.67
C THR A 143 -0.98 5.48 -4.67
N GLY A 144 -1.76 5.48 -5.73
CA GLY A 144 -2.72 4.41 -5.99
C GLY A 144 -2.01 3.12 -6.41
N VAL A 145 -2.46 1.99 -5.85
CA VAL A 145 -1.97 0.65 -6.15
C VAL A 145 -3.17 -0.29 -6.18
N SER A 146 -3.22 -1.22 -7.14
CA SER A 146 -4.26 -2.25 -7.12
C SER A 146 -3.98 -3.24 -5.99
N TRP A 147 -5.03 -3.72 -5.31
CA TRP A 147 -4.87 -4.76 -4.28
C TRP A 147 -4.16 -6.03 -4.78
N HIS A 148 -4.27 -6.33 -6.09
CA HIS A 148 -3.56 -7.44 -6.71
C HIS A 148 -2.04 -7.30 -6.68
N GLU A 149 -1.52 -6.08 -6.62
CA GLU A 149 -0.09 -5.79 -6.62
C GLU A 149 0.47 -5.58 -5.21
N TRP A 150 -0.41 -5.46 -4.21
CA TRP A 150 -0.01 -5.24 -2.82
C TRP A 150 0.95 -6.30 -2.26
N PRO A 151 0.79 -7.61 -2.55
CA PRO A 151 1.75 -8.62 -2.10
C PRO A 151 3.18 -8.35 -2.61
N GLU A 152 3.33 -7.80 -3.82
CA GLU A 152 4.65 -7.45 -4.38
C GLU A 152 5.24 -6.23 -3.65
N ILE A 153 4.40 -5.28 -3.25
CA ILE A 153 4.78 -4.12 -2.44
C ILE A 153 5.27 -4.56 -1.04
N GLU A 154 4.59 -5.51 -0.41
CA GLU A 154 4.98 -6.07 0.88
C GLU A 154 6.29 -6.88 0.79
N ALA A 155 6.42 -7.71 -0.25
CA ALA A 155 7.64 -8.45 -0.51
C ALA A 155 8.84 -7.51 -0.74
N ALA A 156 8.66 -6.44 -1.52
CA ALA A 156 9.67 -5.41 -1.70
C ALA A 156 10.06 -4.71 -0.39
N ALA A 157 9.09 -4.39 0.47
CA ALA A 157 9.36 -3.79 1.78
C ALA A 157 10.19 -4.71 2.69
N GLY A 158 9.83 -6.01 2.75
CA GLY A 158 10.57 -7.03 3.49
C GLY A 158 12.00 -7.18 2.96
N ARG A 159 12.15 -7.28 1.63
CA ARG A 159 13.44 -7.42 0.97
C ARG A 159 14.39 -6.25 1.24
N ILE A 160 13.89 -5.01 1.25
CA ILE A 160 14.69 -3.84 1.63
C ILE A 160 15.16 -3.93 3.10
N GLY A 161 14.31 -4.45 3.99
CA GLY A 161 14.64 -4.70 5.39
C GLY A 161 15.81 -5.67 5.53
N GLU A 162 15.71 -6.85 4.91
CA GLU A 162 16.76 -7.87 4.89
C GLU A 162 18.09 -7.32 4.36
N LEU A 163 18.05 -6.62 3.23
CA LEU A 163 19.26 -6.08 2.59
C LEU A 163 19.91 -4.99 3.44
N LYS A 164 19.12 -4.23 4.20
CA LYS A 164 19.68 -3.27 5.15
C LYS A 164 20.39 -3.97 6.29
N GLU A 165 19.80 -5.01 6.86
CA GLU A 165 20.44 -5.76 7.94
C GLU A 165 21.71 -6.45 7.45
N ALA A 166 21.68 -7.03 6.25
CA ALA A 166 22.82 -7.73 5.65
C ALA A 166 23.96 -6.79 5.22
N TYR A 167 23.64 -5.61 4.67
CA TYR A 167 24.65 -4.75 4.02
C TYR A 167 24.81 -3.36 4.64
N GLY A 168 24.04 -3.00 5.66
CA GLY A 168 24.14 -1.71 6.35
C GLY A 168 23.70 -0.52 5.48
N LEU A 169 22.62 -0.68 4.71
CA LEU A 169 22.13 0.35 3.78
C LEU A 169 21.92 1.70 4.47
N SER A 170 22.61 2.73 3.99
CA SER A 170 22.52 4.08 4.55
C SER A 170 21.23 4.77 4.12
N SER A 171 20.73 5.70 4.95
CA SER A 171 19.56 6.51 4.61
C SER A 171 19.75 7.28 3.30
N GLY A 172 20.98 7.74 3.02
CA GLY A 172 21.32 8.41 1.77
C GLY A 172 21.20 7.48 0.56
N PHE A 173 21.66 6.23 0.67
CA PHE A 173 21.52 5.25 -0.40
C PHE A 173 20.06 4.96 -0.74
N ILE A 174 19.21 4.75 0.27
CA ILE A 174 17.77 4.54 0.07
C ILE A 174 17.10 5.79 -0.51
N TYR A 175 17.60 6.99 -0.17
CA TYR A 175 17.06 8.24 -0.70
C TYR A 175 17.38 8.41 -2.19
N ASP A 176 18.57 7.99 -2.62
CA ASP A 176 18.92 7.96 -4.04
C ASP A 176 17.95 7.05 -4.83
N MET A 177 17.49 5.95 -4.24
CA MET A 177 16.50 5.07 -4.88
C MET A 177 15.16 5.78 -5.13
N LEU A 178 14.72 6.66 -4.23
CA LEU A 178 13.54 7.50 -4.47
C LEU A 178 13.73 8.46 -5.65
N GLN A 179 14.95 8.99 -5.83
CA GLN A 179 15.25 9.85 -6.98
C GLN A 179 15.21 9.06 -8.29
N PHE A 180 15.72 7.82 -8.28
CA PHE A 180 15.62 6.93 -9.44
C PHE A 180 14.17 6.53 -9.75
N CYS A 181 13.33 6.27 -8.74
CA CYS A 181 11.89 6.06 -8.94
C CYS A 181 11.23 7.25 -9.68
N ARG A 182 11.57 8.47 -9.27
CA ARG A 182 11.04 9.69 -9.91
C ARG A 182 11.50 9.80 -11.36
N ALA A 183 12.80 9.60 -11.61
CA ALA A 183 13.34 9.64 -12.97
C ALA A 183 12.72 8.58 -13.89
N ALA A 184 12.51 7.36 -13.39
CA ALA A 184 11.81 6.30 -14.13
C ALA A 184 10.36 6.69 -14.46
N GLY A 185 9.68 7.39 -13.55
CA GLY A 185 8.34 7.95 -13.80
C GLY A 185 8.33 9.02 -14.89
N GLU A 186 9.32 9.92 -14.91
CA GLU A 186 9.45 10.97 -15.93
C GLU A 186 9.80 10.42 -17.32
N GLU A 187 10.66 9.39 -17.38
CA GLU A 187 10.95 8.69 -18.63
C GLU A 187 9.67 8.14 -19.27
N ARG A 188 8.81 7.50 -18.47
CA ARG A 188 7.55 6.92 -18.93
C ARG A 188 6.53 7.97 -19.38
N LYS A 189 6.63 9.21 -18.88
CA LYS A 189 5.85 10.36 -19.37
C LYS A 189 6.39 10.93 -20.69
N GLY A 190 7.47 10.37 -21.23
CA GLY A 190 8.06 10.76 -22.51
C GLY A 190 9.36 11.55 -22.40
N ASN A 191 9.90 11.79 -21.20
CA ASN A 191 11.19 12.47 -21.04
C ASN A 191 12.36 11.50 -21.25
N ILE A 192 12.79 11.34 -22.51
CA ILE A 192 13.86 10.40 -22.89
C ILE A 192 15.17 10.65 -22.10
N ALA A 193 15.50 11.92 -21.79
CA ALA A 193 16.70 12.25 -21.03
C ALA A 193 16.70 11.65 -19.61
N ALA A 194 15.52 11.34 -19.06
CA ALA A 194 15.40 10.69 -17.77
C ALA A 194 15.84 9.21 -17.79
N GLY A 195 15.94 8.55 -18.96
CA GLY A 195 16.34 7.15 -19.12
C GLY A 195 17.76 6.80 -18.62
N MET A 196 18.60 7.82 -18.37
CA MET A 196 19.90 7.67 -17.71
C MET A 196 19.81 7.09 -16.29
N TRP A 197 18.61 7.04 -15.68
CA TRP A 197 18.42 6.51 -14.34
C TRP A 197 18.93 5.08 -14.17
N ARG A 198 18.80 4.22 -15.20
CA ARG A 198 19.27 2.81 -15.14
C ARG A 198 20.78 2.72 -14.95
N SER A 199 21.54 3.41 -15.79
CA SER A 199 23.01 3.44 -15.72
C SER A 199 23.50 4.09 -14.42
N ARG A 200 22.84 5.17 -13.97
CA ARG A 200 23.17 5.85 -12.71
C ARG A 200 22.87 4.96 -11.49
N LEU A 201 21.78 4.21 -11.51
CA LEU A 201 21.43 3.26 -10.47
C LEU A 201 22.45 2.11 -10.40
N ALA A 202 22.78 1.49 -11.53
CA ALA A 202 23.79 0.43 -11.57
C ALA A 202 25.15 0.92 -11.03
N TYR A 203 25.59 2.11 -11.47
CA TYR A 203 26.81 2.74 -10.94
C TYR A 203 26.71 3.01 -9.44
N ARG A 204 25.59 3.54 -8.95
CA ARG A 204 25.38 3.85 -7.54
C ARG A 204 25.43 2.60 -6.66
N ILE A 205 24.81 1.50 -7.09
CA ILE A 205 24.86 0.20 -6.41
C ILE A 205 26.30 -0.32 -6.40
N ARG A 206 26.98 -0.34 -7.54
CA ARG A 206 28.36 -0.83 -7.64
C ARG A 206 29.31 -0.04 -6.74
N ARG A 207 29.18 1.28 -6.75
CA ARG A 207 29.97 2.17 -5.89
C ARG A 207 29.70 1.91 -4.41
N TYR A 208 28.43 1.84 -4.01
CA TYR A 208 28.07 1.56 -2.62
C TYR A 208 28.68 0.24 -2.13
N VAL A 209 28.59 -0.81 -2.95
CA VAL A 209 29.15 -2.13 -2.64
C VAL A 209 30.68 -2.08 -2.50
N ASN A 210 31.37 -1.42 -3.44
CA ASN A 210 32.83 -1.33 -3.41
C ASN A 210 33.34 -0.51 -2.21
N ASP A 211 32.71 0.63 -1.95
CA ASP A 211 33.11 1.55 -0.88
C ASP A 211 32.83 0.97 0.53
N ASN A 212 31.84 0.08 0.67
CA ASN A 212 31.47 -0.53 1.95
C ASN A 212 32.36 -1.71 2.32
N LYS A 213 33.39 -1.46 3.15
CA LYS A 213 34.37 -2.47 3.60
C LYS A 213 33.78 -3.69 4.32
N CYS A 214 32.61 -3.56 4.94
CA CYS A 214 31.97 -4.65 5.68
C CYS A 214 31.36 -5.72 4.77
N ILE A 215 31.18 -5.42 3.47
CA ILE A 215 30.66 -6.37 2.49
C ILE A 215 31.81 -7.25 1.98
N SER A 216 31.81 -8.52 2.38
CA SER A 216 32.81 -9.52 1.98
C SER A 216 32.63 -9.97 0.53
N SER A 217 31.43 -10.44 0.16
CA SER A 217 31.12 -10.91 -1.20
C SER A 217 30.52 -9.79 -2.05
N LYS A 218 31.39 -8.96 -2.65
CA LYS A 218 31.00 -7.80 -3.46
C LYS A 218 30.09 -8.15 -4.63
N ASN A 219 30.39 -9.21 -5.37
CA ASN A 219 29.59 -9.59 -6.53
C ASN A 219 28.20 -10.10 -6.13
N ASN A 220 28.09 -10.85 -5.03
CA ASN A 220 26.80 -11.29 -4.50
C ASN A 220 25.96 -10.10 -4.02
N ALA A 221 26.55 -9.19 -3.23
CA ALA A 221 25.86 -7.99 -2.78
C ALA A 221 25.39 -7.12 -3.95
N TYR A 222 26.23 -6.92 -4.97
CA TYR A 222 25.85 -6.20 -6.18
C TYR A 222 24.66 -6.88 -6.90
N ALA A 223 24.69 -8.20 -7.05
CA ALA A 223 23.60 -8.95 -7.67
C ALA A 223 22.30 -8.81 -6.88
N GLN A 224 22.31 -9.01 -5.56
CA GLN A 224 21.12 -8.90 -4.72
C GLN A 224 20.55 -7.49 -4.65
N LEU A 225 21.39 -6.46 -4.58
CA LEU A 225 20.95 -5.07 -4.60
C LEU A 225 20.38 -4.70 -5.98
N THR A 226 20.97 -5.20 -7.07
CA THR A 226 20.44 -4.98 -8.42
C THR A 226 19.09 -5.68 -8.60
N GLU A 227 18.98 -6.93 -8.16
CA GLU A 227 17.74 -7.70 -8.16
C GLU A 227 16.62 -6.97 -7.41
N ALA A 228 16.88 -6.50 -6.19
CA ALA A 228 15.86 -5.83 -5.38
C ALA A 228 15.51 -4.40 -5.84
N PHE A 229 16.50 -3.54 -6.13
CA PHE A 229 16.24 -2.13 -6.43
C PHE A 229 15.95 -1.85 -7.91
N TYR A 230 16.49 -2.66 -8.82
CA TYR A 230 16.23 -2.50 -10.26
C TYR A 230 15.13 -3.45 -10.74
N GLN A 231 15.40 -4.76 -10.75
CA GLN A 231 14.55 -5.75 -11.44
C GLN A 231 13.19 -5.91 -10.77
N ASN A 232 13.18 -6.30 -9.49
CA ASN A 232 11.97 -6.48 -8.69
C ASN A 232 11.47 -5.16 -8.08
N GLY A 233 12.26 -4.09 -8.16
CA GLY A 233 11.97 -2.78 -7.62
C GLY A 233 11.44 -1.81 -8.68
N ILE A 234 12.27 -0.86 -9.09
CA ILE A 234 11.86 0.29 -9.92
C ILE A 234 11.34 -0.15 -11.31
N GLU A 235 11.92 -1.15 -11.93
CA GLU A 235 11.51 -1.59 -13.27
C GLU A 235 10.12 -2.26 -13.24
N ARG A 236 9.89 -3.15 -12.27
CA ARG A 236 8.64 -3.90 -12.10
C ARG A 236 7.52 -3.10 -11.45
N LEU A 237 7.80 -2.44 -10.33
CA LEU A 237 6.81 -1.73 -9.50
C LEU A 237 6.69 -0.25 -9.85
N GLU A 238 7.59 0.28 -10.67
CA GLU A 238 7.52 1.64 -11.19
C GLU A 238 7.43 2.69 -10.06
N ALA A 239 6.55 3.69 -10.22
CA ALA A 239 6.28 4.68 -9.20
C ALA A 239 5.78 4.07 -7.87
N LYS A 240 5.21 2.86 -7.87
CA LYS A 240 4.67 2.20 -6.68
C LYS A 240 5.79 1.74 -5.73
N TYR A 241 7.00 1.50 -6.25
CA TYR A 241 8.19 1.18 -5.45
C TYR A 241 8.56 2.27 -4.44
N ARG A 242 8.01 3.48 -4.57
CA ARG A 242 8.17 4.53 -3.55
C ARG A 242 7.53 4.16 -2.21
N ILE A 243 6.48 3.34 -2.19
CA ILE A 243 5.80 2.91 -0.95
C ILE A 243 6.76 2.14 -0.03
N PRO A 244 7.40 1.03 -0.47
CA PRO A 244 8.31 0.29 0.39
C PRO A 244 9.54 1.12 0.80
N LEU A 245 10.03 2.00 -0.08
CA LEU A 245 11.09 2.97 0.26
C LEU A 245 10.63 3.97 1.34
N PHE A 246 9.42 4.51 1.28
CA PHE A 246 8.88 5.40 2.32
C PHE A 246 8.68 4.69 3.64
N ASN A 247 8.13 3.47 3.64
CA ASN A 247 7.98 2.64 4.84
C ASN A 247 9.32 2.53 5.59
N HIS A 248 10.41 2.37 4.84
CA HIS A 248 11.76 2.32 5.39
C HIS A 248 12.17 3.61 6.12
N PHE A 249 11.89 4.79 5.54
CA PHE A 249 12.21 6.07 6.17
C PHE A 249 11.38 6.33 7.43
N TYR A 250 10.10 5.92 7.44
CA TYR A 250 9.26 6.07 8.62
C TYR A 250 9.71 5.16 9.77
N LEU A 251 10.18 3.95 9.46
CA LEU A 251 10.77 3.05 10.46
C LEU A 251 12.04 3.63 11.08
N LEU A 252 12.88 4.29 10.29
CA LEU A 252 14.11 4.93 10.77
C LEU A 252 13.86 6.10 11.72
N ARG A 253 12.77 6.86 11.51
CA ARG A 253 12.40 8.02 12.35
C ARG A 253 11.61 7.63 13.61
N ALA A 254 11.25 6.36 13.74
CA ALA A 254 10.51 5.83 14.89
C ALA A 254 11.45 5.25 15.96
N LYS A 255 12.72 5.03 15.64
CA LYS A 255 13.81 4.74 16.59
C LYS A 255 14.40 6.04 17.10
#